data_AF-A0A7C5NCF5-F1
#
_entry.id   AF-A0A7C5NCF5-F1
#
_cell.length_a   1.000
_cell.length_b   1.000
_cell.length_c   1.000
_cell.angle_alpha   90.00
_cell.angle_beta   90.00
_cell.angle_gamma   90.00
#
_symmetry.space_group_name_H-M   'P 1'
#
loop_
_entity.id
_entity.type
_entity.pdbx_description
1 polymer ?
#
loop_
_entity_poly.entity_id
_entity_poly.type
_entity_poly.pdbx_seq_one_letter_code
_entity_poly.pdbx_strand_id
1 'polypeptide(L)'
;IDLWNAEDAIGSIANYFAKNGWNSSVREVAVRARYRGNRFKKLKTGYKTKYSQYKLKRKHKIIPRSKLHYRGPVSLINLNRATYDELWFGTHNFRVITTYNHSGLYAMAVYQLAQEVSKRRYN
;
A
#
# COMPACT_ATOMS: atom_id res chain seq x y z
N ILE A 1 2.43 -17.14 -24.82
CA ILE A 1 1.88 -16.01 -24.03
C ILE A 1 0.63 -15.57 -24.75
N ASP A 2 -0.49 -16.11 -24.32
CA ASP A 2 -1.82 -15.66 -24.66
C ASP A 2 -2.41 -14.90 -23.47
N LEU A 3 -2.59 -13.58 -23.59
CA LEU A 3 -3.12 -12.75 -22.51
C LEU A 3 -4.61 -12.95 -22.26
N TRP A 4 -5.30 -13.71 -23.11
CA TRP A 4 -6.69 -14.12 -22.94
C TRP A 4 -6.83 -15.46 -22.21
N ASN A 5 -5.72 -16.20 -22.06
CA ASN A 5 -5.66 -17.39 -21.21
C ASN A 5 -5.35 -16.98 -19.75
N ALA A 6 -6.15 -17.47 -18.81
CA ALA A 6 -6.04 -17.09 -17.40
C ALA A 6 -4.71 -17.51 -16.76
N GLU A 7 -4.16 -18.68 -17.12
CA GLU A 7 -2.91 -19.18 -16.55
C GLU A 7 -1.71 -18.33 -17.02
N ASP A 8 -1.65 -18.05 -18.32
CA ASP A 8 -0.65 -17.18 -18.93
C ASP A 8 -0.73 -15.75 -18.37
N ALA A 9 -1.95 -15.24 -18.13
CA ALA A 9 -2.16 -13.93 -17.51
C ALA A 9 -1.64 -13.88 -16.06
N ILE A 10 -1.94 -14.90 -15.24
CA ILE A 10 -1.45 -14.99 -13.85
C ILE A 10 0.09 -15.03 -13.84
N GLY A 11 0.70 -15.89 -14.65
CA GLY A 11 2.15 -16.00 -14.76
C GLY A 11 2.80 -14.70 -15.23
N SER A 12 2.20 -14.03 -16.21
CA SER A 12 2.69 -12.76 -16.74
C SER A 12 2.65 -11.63 -15.70
N ILE A 13 1.56 -11.52 -14.93
CA ILE A 13 1.43 -10.53 -13.85
C ILE A 13 2.43 -10.81 -12.72
N ALA A 14 2.59 -12.07 -12.33
CA ALA A 14 3.56 -12.46 -11.30
C ALA A 14 5.00 -12.12 -11.73
N ASN A 15 5.38 -12.48 -12.96
CA ASN A 15 6.69 -12.17 -13.53
C ASN A 15 6.92 -10.65 -13.64
N TYR A 16 5.90 -9.88 -14.03
CA TYR A 16 5.97 -8.42 -14.05
C TYR A 16 6.33 -7.87 -12.67
N PHE A 17 5.62 -8.28 -11.61
CA PHE A 17 5.93 -7.79 -10.26
C PHE A 17 7.31 -8.22 -9.77
N ALA A 18 7.72 -9.46 -10.03
CA ALA A 18 9.07 -9.94 -9.70
C ALA A 18 10.15 -9.08 -10.36
N LYS A 19 10.03 -8.82 -11.68
CA LYS A 19 10.97 -7.97 -12.44
C LYS A 19 10.96 -6.50 -11.97
N ASN A 20 9.83 -6.02 -11.47
CA ASN A 20 9.68 -4.65 -10.96
C ASN A 20 10.04 -4.51 -9.46
N GLY A 21 10.68 -5.52 -8.88
CA GLY A 21 11.28 -5.45 -7.55
C GLY A 21 10.34 -5.81 -6.42
N TRP A 22 9.28 -6.61 -6.68
CA TRP A 22 8.49 -7.21 -5.61
C TRP A 22 9.39 -7.98 -4.64
N ASN A 23 9.22 -7.73 -3.34
CA ASN A 23 10.01 -8.39 -2.30
C ASN A 23 9.09 -9.28 -1.46
N SER A 24 9.21 -10.60 -1.63
CA SER A 24 8.41 -11.60 -0.91
C SER A 24 8.68 -11.63 0.60
N SER A 25 9.85 -11.17 1.05
CA SER A 25 10.18 -11.02 2.47
C SER A 25 9.45 -9.83 3.13
N VAL A 26 8.89 -8.90 2.34
CA VAL A 26 8.06 -7.79 2.85
C VAL A 26 6.61 -8.26 2.93
N ARG A 27 6.18 -8.61 4.14
CA ARG A 27 4.85 -9.18 4.41
C ARG A 27 3.72 -8.20 4.17
N GLU A 28 3.87 -6.95 4.62
CA GLU A 28 2.82 -5.95 4.50
C GLU A 28 2.99 -5.11 3.23
N VAL A 29 1.94 -5.04 2.39
CA VAL A 29 1.87 -4.11 1.27
C VAL A 29 1.51 -2.71 1.78
N ALA A 30 0.42 -2.60 2.53
CA ALA A 30 0.03 -1.35 3.18
C ALA A 30 -0.58 -1.60 4.56
N VAL A 31 -0.42 -0.65 5.48
CA VAL A 31 -1.02 -0.70 6.82
C VAL A 31 -1.69 0.62 7.13
N ARG A 32 -2.94 0.59 7.59
CA ARG A 32 -3.67 1.80 7.97
C ARG A 32 -2.94 2.49 9.12
N ALA A 33 -2.82 3.81 9.07
CA ALA A 33 -2.19 4.62 10.09
C ALA A 33 -3.22 5.27 11.03
N ARG A 34 -2.80 5.57 12.25
CA ARG A 34 -3.50 6.47 13.19
C ARG A 34 -2.83 7.83 13.17
N TYR A 35 -3.64 8.88 13.19
CA TYR A 35 -3.22 10.25 13.41
C TYR A 35 -4.35 11.02 14.12
N ARG A 36 -4.05 12.21 14.65
CA ARG A 36 -5.04 13.06 15.33
C ARG A 36 -5.80 13.96 14.33
N GLY A 37 -7.13 13.93 14.42
CA GLY A 37 -8.06 14.78 13.65
C GLY A 37 -8.74 14.04 12.50
N ASN A 38 -9.74 14.68 11.88
CA ASN A 38 -10.54 14.06 10.81
C ASN A 38 -9.95 14.26 9.42
N ARG A 39 -9.20 15.34 9.16
CA ARG A 39 -8.57 15.62 7.85
C ARG A 39 -7.07 15.66 7.96
N PHE A 40 -6.37 15.06 6.99
CA PHE A 40 -4.92 15.00 7.01
C PHE A 40 -4.29 16.02 6.03
N LYS A 41 -3.73 17.10 6.59
CA LYS A 41 -3.05 18.16 5.82
C LYS A 41 -1.61 18.43 6.26
N LYS A 42 -1.11 17.70 7.27
CA LYS A 42 0.18 18.01 7.94
C LYS A 42 1.42 17.67 7.12
N LEU A 43 1.33 16.69 6.22
CA LEU A 43 2.43 16.23 5.39
C LEU A 43 1.92 15.97 3.98
N LYS A 44 2.81 16.07 3.00
CA LYS A 44 2.52 15.63 1.63
C LYS A 44 2.14 14.15 1.63
N THR A 45 1.16 13.81 0.82
CA THR A 45 0.69 12.43 0.64
C THR A 45 0.84 12.02 -0.82
N GLY A 46 0.76 10.72 -1.08
CA GLY A 46 0.94 10.10 -2.39
C GLY A 46 2.02 9.02 -2.38
N TYR A 47 1.92 8.09 -3.32
CA TYR A 47 2.79 6.90 -3.41
C TYR A 47 4.26 7.21 -3.66
N LYS A 48 4.57 8.40 -4.17
CA LYS A 48 5.96 8.87 -4.40
C LYS A 48 6.64 9.35 -3.11
N THR A 49 5.88 9.61 -2.04
CA THR A 49 6.44 10.10 -0.78
C THR A 49 7.28 9.02 -0.08
N LYS A 50 8.29 9.45 0.66
CA LYS A 50 9.15 8.57 1.46
C LYS A 50 9.40 9.21 2.81
N TYR A 51 8.95 8.54 3.87
CA TYR A 51 9.10 9.00 5.24
C TYR A 51 9.71 7.94 6.12
N SER A 52 10.63 8.35 6.99
CA SER A 52 11.09 7.51 8.09
C SER A 52 9.94 7.27 9.07
N GLN A 53 9.66 5.99 9.36
CA GLN A 53 8.63 5.60 10.33
C GLN A 53 8.92 6.16 11.74
N TYR A 54 10.20 6.21 12.13
CA TYR A 54 10.62 6.80 13.39
C TYR A 54 10.26 8.29 13.46
N LYS A 55 10.54 9.06 12.40
CA LYS A 55 10.21 10.49 12.33
C LYS A 55 8.70 10.73 12.35
N LEU A 56 7.92 9.93 11.62
CA LEU A 56 6.46 9.97 11.65
C LEU A 56 5.90 9.76 13.06
N LYS A 57 6.39 8.75 13.78
CA LYS A 57 5.99 8.46 15.16
C LYS A 57 6.39 9.59 16.12
N ARG A 58 7.66 10.00 16.12
CA ARG A 58 8.18 10.96 17.12
C ARG A 58 7.69 12.38 16.91
N LYS A 59 7.75 12.89 15.67
CA LYS A 59 7.42 14.29 15.35
C LYS A 59 5.96 14.53 15.05
N HIS A 60 5.27 13.55 14.44
CA HIS A 60 3.90 13.76 13.95
C HIS A 60 2.85 12.92 14.69
N LYS A 61 3.28 12.02 15.59
CA LYS A 61 2.42 11.05 16.29
C LYS A 61 1.59 10.20 15.32
N ILE A 62 2.14 9.92 14.13
CA ILE A 62 1.52 9.06 13.12
C ILE A 62 2.12 7.66 13.30
N ILE A 63 1.28 6.66 13.57
CA ILE A 63 1.69 5.29 13.91
C ILE A 63 0.84 4.27 13.16
N PRO A 64 1.34 3.05 12.89
CA PRO A 64 0.53 2.03 12.24
C PRO A 64 -0.59 1.53 13.17
N ARG A 65 -1.76 1.18 12.62
CA ARG A 65 -2.91 0.63 13.37
C ARG A 65 -2.72 -0.82 13.77
N SER A 66 -1.95 -1.56 13.00
CA SER A 66 -1.57 -2.95 13.23
C SER A 66 -0.05 -3.08 13.20
N LYS A 67 0.46 -4.26 13.55
CA LYS A 67 1.89 -4.54 13.49
C LYS A 67 2.40 -4.37 12.05
N LEU A 68 3.45 -3.58 11.90
CA LEU A 68 4.17 -3.37 10.64
C LEU A 68 5.60 -3.87 10.84
N HIS A 69 5.94 -5.02 10.25
CA HIS A 69 7.28 -5.61 10.38
C HIS A 69 8.29 -4.92 9.47
N TYR A 70 7.83 -4.38 8.34
CA TYR A 70 8.65 -3.62 7.42
C TYR A 70 9.34 -2.44 8.13
N ARG A 71 10.68 -2.35 8.05
CA ARG A 71 11.48 -1.31 8.71
C ARG A 71 11.94 -0.17 7.78
N GLY A 72 11.67 -0.30 6.48
CA GLY A 72 12.07 0.72 5.50
C GLY A 72 11.20 1.97 5.51
N PRO A 73 11.50 2.97 4.66
CA PRO A 73 10.68 4.16 4.52
C PRO A 73 9.29 3.84 3.96
N VAL A 74 8.27 4.55 4.42
CA VAL A 74 6.89 4.38 3.97
C VAL A 74 6.41 5.61 3.21
N SER A 75 5.52 5.39 2.25
CA SER A 75 4.70 6.44 1.66
C SER A 75 3.48 6.70 2.55
N LEU A 76 2.99 7.94 2.57
CA LEU A 76 1.71 8.29 3.18
C LEU A 76 0.63 8.37 2.10
N ILE A 77 -0.33 7.46 2.12
CA ILE A 77 -1.46 7.46 1.19
C ILE A 77 -2.68 8.00 1.92
N ASN A 78 -3.31 9.04 1.39
CA ASN A 78 -4.54 9.59 1.94
C ASN A 78 -5.72 9.19 1.04
N LEU A 79 -6.73 8.55 1.61
CA LEU A 79 -8.01 8.29 0.96
C LEU A 79 -9.05 9.21 1.59
N ASN A 80 -9.61 10.11 0.79
CA ASN A 80 -10.67 11.01 1.24
C ASN A 80 -11.98 10.22 1.40
N ARG A 81 -12.54 10.22 2.62
CA ARG A 81 -13.90 9.73 2.90
C ARG A 81 -14.81 10.92 3.18
N ALA A 82 -16.13 10.67 3.18
CA ALA A 82 -17.14 11.71 3.35
C ALA A 82 -16.88 12.61 4.57
N THR A 83 -16.58 12.04 5.73
CA THR A 83 -16.42 12.78 6.99
C THR A 83 -14.99 12.81 7.53
N TYR A 84 -14.09 11.98 7.00
CA TYR A 84 -12.71 11.85 7.50
C TYR A 84 -11.75 11.36 6.41
N ASP A 85 -10.45 11.39 6.71
CA ASP A 85 -9.38 10.93 5.84
C ASP A 85 -8.81 9.60 6.37
N GLU A 86 -8.62 8.62 5.48
CA GLU A 86 -7.90 7.40 5.79
C GLU A 86 -6.44 7.53 5.37
N LEU A 87 -5.57 7.61 6.38
CA LEU A 87 -4.14 7.59 6.16
C LEU A 87 -3.61 6.15 6.19
N TRP A 88 -2.75 5.80 5.25
CA TRP A 88 -2.10 4.51 5.14
C TRP A 88 -0.60 4.66 4.96
N PHE A 89 0.15 3.72 5.53
CA PHE A 89 1.56 3.50 5.26
C PHE A 89 1.68 2.53 4.09
N GLY A 90 2.11 3.00 2.93
CA GLY A 90 2.47 2.14 1.79
C GLY A 90 3.93 1.74 1.88
N THR A 91 4.22 0.44 1.91
CA THR A 91 5.59 -0.10 1.96
C THR A 91 6.24 -0.09 0.57
N HIS A 92 7.41 -0.72 0.45
CA HIS A 92 8.05 -0.99 -0.84
C HIS A 92 7.11 -1.69 -1.82
N ASN A 93 6.44 -2.77 -1.40
CA ASN A 93 5.57 -3.54 -2.29
C ASN A 93 4.34 -2.75 -2.73
N PHE A 94 3.84 -1.79 -1.94
CA PHE A 94 2.79 -0.87 -2.41
C PHE A 94 3.27 -0.03 -3.59
N ARG A 95 4.51 0.46 -3.54
CA ARG A 95 5.11 1.21 -4.65
C ARG A 95 5.32 0.31 -5.88
N VAL A 96 5.67 -0.95 -5.69
CA VAL A 96 5.76 -1.93 -6.79
C VAL A 96 4.41 -2.08 -7.51
N ILE A 97 3.28 -2.10 -6.80
CA ILE A 97 1.95 -2.13 -7.45
C ILE A 97 1.74 -0.90 -8.36
N THR A 98 2.26 0.26 -7.96
CA THR A 98 2.13 1.48 -8.77
C THR A 98 2.98 1.48 -10.04
N THR A 99 3.89 0.52 -10.26
CA THR A 99 4.61 0.43 -11.54
C THR A 99 3.68 -0.08 -12.65
N TYR A 100 2.69 -0.92 -12.30
CA TYR A 100 1.69 -1.41 -13.24
C TYR A 100 0.78 -0.29 -13.72
N ASN A 101 0.40 0.61 -12.81
CA ASN A 101 -0.33 1.84 -13.10
C ASN A 101 0.06 2.91 -12.06
N HIS A 102 0.54 4.06 -12.55
CA HIS A 102 1.12 5.18 -11.77
C HIS A 102 0.11 5.95 -10.89
N SER A 103 -0.81 5.26 -10.22
CA SER A 103 -1.86 5.81 -9.36
C SER A 103 -1.86 5.15 -7.98
N GLY A 104 -1.83 5.97 -6.92
CA GLY A 104 -1.96 5.48 -5.54
C GLY A 104 -3.36 4.95 -5.22
N LEU A 105 -4.41 5.49 -5.87
CA LEU A 105 -5.77 5.00 -5.73
C LEU A 105 -5.92 3.62 -6.39
N TYR A 106 -5.32 3.43 -7.57
CA TYR A 106 -5.27 2.13 -8.23
C TYR A 106 -4.62 1.08 -7.34
N ALA A 107 -3.41 1.36 -6.83
CA ALA A 107 -2.69 0.42 -5.98
C ALA A 107 -3.46 0.08 -4.70
N MET A 108 -4.15 1.06 -4.11
CA MET A 108 -5.00 0.82 -2.94
C MET A 108 -6.23 -0.02 -3.28
N ALA A 109 -6.88 0.22 -4.41
CA ALA A 109 -8.03 -0.56 -4.86
C ALA A 109 -7.66 -2.02 -5.12
N VAL A 110 -6.56 -2.27 -5.84
CA VAL A 110 -6.01 -3.62 -6.07
C VAL A 110 -5.70 -4.32 -4.75
N TYR A 111 -5.02 -3.62 -3.83
CA TYR A 111 -4.69 -4.19 -2.53
C TYR A 111 -5.93 -4.52 -1.70
N GLN A 112 -6.89 -3.60 -1.59
CA GLN A 112 -8.12 -3.82 -0.81
C GLN A 112 -8.96 -4.94 -1.39
N LEU A 113 -9.12 -5.00 -2.72
CA LEU A 113 -9.81 -6.10 -3.38
C LEU A 113 -9.15 -7.46 -3.08
N ALA A 114 -7.82 -7.54 -3.19
CA ALA A 114 -7.09 -8.77 -2.88
C ALA A 114 -7.27 -9.21 -1.42
N GLN A 115 -7.31 -8.26 -0.48
CA GLN A 115 -7.60 -8.56 0.93
C GLN A 115 -9.02 -9.10 1.12
N GLU A 116 -10.03 -8.51 0.48
CA GLU A 116 -11.42 -8.97 0.60
C GLU A 116 -11.65 -10.34 -0.05
N VAL A 117 -11.04 -10.60 -1.21
CA VAL A 117 -11.08 -11.91 -1.86
C VAL A 117 -10.42 -12.97 -0.98
N SER A 118 -9.24 -12.66 -0.41
CA SER A 118 -8.55 -13.58 0.50
C SER A 118 -9.41 -13.89 1.73
N LYS A 119 -9.99 -12.88 2.38
CA LYS A 119 -10.90 -13.08 3.53
C LYS A 119 -12.05 -14.01 3.18
N ARG A 120 -12.71 -13.82 2.02
CA ARG A 120 -13.83 -14.68 1.59
C ARG A 120 -13.43 -16.11 1.25
N ARG A 121 -12.18 -16.35 0.86
CA ARG A 121 -11.68 -17.68 0.52
C ARG A 121 -11.26 -18.49 1.75
N TYR A 122 -10.84 -17.82 2.82
CA TYR A 122 -10.34 -18.45 4.04
C TYR A 122 -11.29 -18.31 5.25
N ASN A 123 -12.48 -17.72 5.03
CA ASN A 123 -13.64 -17.79 5.93
C ASN A 123 -14.60 -18.86 5.44
#